data_AF-A0A7Y2YW08-F1
#
_entry.id   AF-A0A7Y2YW08-F1
#
_cell.length_a   1.000
_cell.length_b   1.000
_cell.length_c   1.000
_cell.angle_alpha   90.00
_cell.angle_beta   90.00
_cell.angle_gamma   90.00
#
_symmetry.space_group_name_H-M   'P 1'
#
loop_
_entity.id
_entity.type
_entity.pdbx_description
1 polymer ?
#
loop_
_entity_poly.entity_id
_entity_poly.type
_entity_poly.pdbx_seq_one_letter_code
_entity_poly.pdbx_strand_id
1 'polypeptide(L)'
;TKHFDALAKLILLTGNIVFYAYLTEFFMAWYSGEPPERQMFWNRLFGHYWWATWIMLTCNGFVPIMLWFKRVRYSIPALFAISIFINIGMWFERFVIIVTSLSHEYEPFAWGVYRPSLPEMGIVLGSFAWFGFWFLLFTRLLPPVAIAELKEVLPPKVRRMKSDSAEA
;
A
#
# COMPACT_ATOMS: atom_id res chain seq x y z
N THR A 1 -0.82 -17.37 11.34
CA THR A 1 0.54 -16.94 10.92
C THR A 1 0.84 -17.25 9.46
N LYS A 2 0.53 -18.45 8.94
CA LYS A 2 0.72 -18.78 7.50
C LYS A 2 0.01 -17.82 6.52
N HIS A 3 -1.20 -17.37 6.83
CA HIS A 3 -1.91 -16.38 6.01
C HIS A 3 -1.16 -15.04 5.90
N PHE A 4 -0.62 -14.53 7.00
CA PHE A 4 0.18 -13.28 7.00
C PHE A 4 1.49 -13.43 6.23
N ASP A 5 2.16 -14.58 6.29
CA ASP A 5 3.37 -14.85 5.50
C ASP A 5 3.07 -14.87 3.99
N ALA A 6 1.95 -15.46 3.59
CA ALA A 6 1.51 -15.47 2.19
C ALA A 6 1.18 -14.05 1.70
N LEU A 7 0.42 -13.27 2.49
CA LEU A 7 0.10 -11.88 2.19
C LEU A 7 1.36 -11.01 2.10
N ALA A 8 2.32 -11.17 3.02
CA ALA A 8 3.57 -10.43 3.01
C ALA A 8 4.42 -10.73 1.76
N LYS A 9 4.43 -11.97 1.27
CA LYS A 9 5.09 -12.33 -0.01
C LYS A 9 4.39 -11.69 -1.21
N LEU A 10 3.06 -11.61 -1.18
CA LEU A 10 2.27 -10.97 -2.23
C LEU A 10 2.59 -9.47 -2.30
N ILE A 11 2.59 -8.79 -1.14
CA ILE A 11 2.99 -7.38 -1.03
C ILE A 11 4.43 -7.17 -1.50
N LEU A 12 5.33 -8.07 -1.15
CA LEU A 12 6.72 -8.01 -1.60
C LEU A 12 6.81 -8.13 -3.13
N LEU A 13 6.07 -9.06 -3.74
CA LEU A 13 6.05 -9.22 -5.20
C LEU A 13 5.53 -7.94 -5.89
N THR A 14 4.37 -7.44 -5.48
CA THR A 14 3.77 -6.25 -6.09
C THR A 14 4.59 -5.00 -5.83
N GLY A 15 5.18 -4.86 -4.63
CA GLY A 15 6.11 -3.77 -4.31
C GLY A 15 7.34 -3.77 -5.21
N ASN A 16 7.91 -4.93 -5.51
CA ASN A 16 9.04 -5.03 -6.45
C ASN A 16 8.65 -4.63 -7.88
N ILE A 17 7.43 -4.98 -8.33
CA ILE A 17 6.92 -4.57 -9.65
C ILE A 17 6.81 -3.04 -9.73
N VAL A 18 6.22 -2.41 -8.70
CA VAL A 18 6.07 -0.95 -8.63
C VAL A 18 7.43 -0.26 -8.55
N PHE A 19 8.35 -0.79 -7.72
CA PHE A 19 9.71 -0.25 -7.62
C PHE A 19 10.48 -0.33 -8.95
N TYR A 20 10.35 -1.45 -9.66
CA TYR A 20 10.90 -1.59 -11.02
C TYR A 20 10.31 -0.55 -11.97
N ALA A 21 8.99 -0.33 -11.94
CA ALA A 21 8.35 0.68 -12.77
C ALA A 21 8.92 2.09 -12.52
N TYR A 22 9.11 2.49 -11.25
CA TYR A 22 9.74 3.77 -10.94
C TYR A 22 11.17 3.86 -11.50
N LEU A 23 11.99 2.81 -11.33
CA LEU A 23 13.35 2.79 -11.89
C LEU A 23 13.34 2.94 -13.41
N THR A 24 12.40 2.28 -14.10
CA THR A 24 12.25 2.44 -15.55
C THR A 24 11.78 3.85 -15.94
N GLU A 25 10.92 4.48 -15.14
CA GLU A 25 10.47 5.87 -15.35
C GLU A 25 11.67 6.83 -15.29
N PHE A 26 12.49 6.73 -14.23
CA PHE A 26 13.69 7.54 -14.07
C PHE A 26 14.73 7.26 -15.16
N PHE A 27 14.88 5.99 -15.57
CA PHE A 27 15.80 5.61 -16.64
C PHE A 27 15.35 6.19 -17.99
N MET A 28 14.06 6.07 -18.32
CA MET A 28 13.51 6.59 -19.58
C MET A 28 13.60 8.11 -19.64
N ALA A 29 13.33 8.82 -18.55
CA ALA A 29 13.47 10.28 -18.49
C ALA A 29 14.93 10.74 -18.69
N TRP A 30 15.89 9.98 -18.18
CA TRP A 30 17.31 10.25 -18.42
C TRP A 30 17.73 9.91 -19.86
N TYR A 31 17.20 8.81 -20.41
CA TYR A 31 17.51 8.31 -21.75
C TYR A 31 16.87 9.16 -22.89
N SER A 32 15.65 9.69 -22.68
CA SER A 32 14.89 10.46 -23.66
C SER A 32 15.64 11.70 -24.16
N GLY A 33 16.43 12.34 -23.30
CA GLY A 33 17.28 13.47 -23.66
C GLY A 33 16.52 14.78 -23.99
N GLU A 34 15.20 14.77 -23.88
CA GLU A 34 14.31 15.90 -24.15
C GLU A 34 14.37 16.91 -22.97
N PRO A 35 14.69 18.20 -23.21
CA PRO A 35 14.94 19.15 -22.11
C PRO A 35 13.74 19.36 -21.16
N PRO A 36 12.49 19.56 -21.64
CA PRO A 36 11.28 19.56 -20.81
C PRO A 36 11.09 18.31 -19.95
N GLU A 37 11.19 17.10 -20.51
CA GLU A 37 11.02 15.86 -19.74
C GLU A 37 12.09 15.72 -18.64
N ARG A 38 13.34 16.07 -18.97
CA ARG A 38 14.44 16.04 -17.99
C ARG A 38 14.23 17.07 -16.89
N GLN A 39 13.74 18.25 -17.22
CA GLN A 39 13.47 19.31 -16.24
C GLN A 39 12.28 18.97 -15.33
N MET A 40 11.23 18.35 -15.86
CA MET A 40 10.11 17.82 -15.08
C MET A 40 10.60 16.78 -14.07
N PHE A 41 11.44 15.82 -14.48
CA PHE A 41 11.99 14.81 -13.58
C PHE A 41 12.94 15.39 -12.53
N TRP A 42 13.74 16.40 -12.90
CA TRP A 42 14.60 17.10 -11.95
C TRP A 42 13.78 17.87 -10.91
N ASN A 43 12.69 18.51 -11.33
CA ASN A 43 11.74 19.17 -10.44
C ASN A 43 10.99 18.17 -9.54
N ARG A 44 10.74 16.95 -10.01
CA ARG A 44 10.16 15.88 -9.18
C ARG A 44 11.10 15.44 -8.06
N LEU A 45 12.42 15.40 -8.30
CA LEU A 45 13.42 14.96 -7.30
C LEU A 45 13.93 16.07 -6.38
N PHE A 46 14.09 17.30 -6.89
CA PHE A 46 14.71 18.43 -6.18
C PHE A 46 13.88 19.71 -6.16
N GLY A 47 12.72 19.72 -6.83
CA GLY A 47 11.82 20.87 -6.87
C GLY A 47 10.92 20.99 -5.65
N HIS A 48 9.85 21.77 -5.76
CA HIS A 48 8.98 22.12 -4.62
C HIS A 48 8.37 20.92 -3.88
N TYR A 49 8.17 19.79 -4.57
CA TYR A 49 7.57 18.57 -4.01
C TYR A 49 8.58 17.44 -3.79
N TRP A 50 9.88 17.75 -3.69
CA TRP A 50 10.94 16.75 -3.47
C TRP A 50 10.60 15.81 -2.31
N TRP A 51 10.16 16.35 -1.18
CA TRP A 51 9.83 15.59 0.03
C TRP A 51 8.77 14.51 -0.24
N ALA A 52 7.74 14.81 -1.05
CA ALA A 52 6.70 13.84 -1.40
C ALA A 52 7.24 12.71 -2.28
N THR A 53 8.12 13.03 -3.24
CA THR A 53 8.79 12.05 -4.10
C THR A 53 9.70 11.13 -3.30
N TRP A 54 10.47 11.67 -2.34
CA TRP A 54 11.35 10.85 -1.49
C TRP A 54 10.56 9.96 -0.52
N ILE A 55 9.45 10.46 0.04
CA ILE A 55 8.55 9.63 0.86
C ILE A 55 7.95 8.50 0.02
N MET A 56 7.44 8.80 -1.18
CA MET A 56 6.94 7.77 -2.10
C MET A 56 8.02 6.72 -2.40
N LEU A 57 9.22 7.14 -2.81
CA LEU A 57 10.29 6.22 -3.20
C LEU A 57 10.77 5.37 -2.03
N THR A 58 10.83 5.94 -0.83
CA THR A 58 11.25 5.22 0.37
C THR A 58 10.19 4.27 0.91
N CYS A 59 8.94 4.72 1.01
CA CYS A 59 7.83 3.92 1.52
C CYS A 59 7.36 2.83 0.55
N ASN A 60 7.42 3.04 -0.77
CA ASN A 60 7.02 2.02 -1.74
C ASN A 60 8.19 1.20 -2.27
N GLY A 61 9.40 1.76 -2.32
CA GLY A 61 10.59 1.06 -2.77
C GLY A 61 11.28 0.30 -1.64
N PHE A 62 11.77 1.01 -0.62
CA PHE A 62 12.61 0.40 0.41
C PHE A 62 11.83 -0.39 1.46
N VAL A 63 10.63 0.06 1.85
CA VAL A 63 9.87 -0.61 2.91
C VAL A 63 9.44 -2.03 2.53
N PRO A 64 8.92 -2.32 1.32
CA PRO A 64 8.58 -3.69 0.93
C PRO A 64 9.79 -4.62 0.85
N ILE A 65 11.00 -4.11 0.56
CA ILE A 65 12.24 -4.90 0.53
C ILE A 65 12.55 -5.50 1.92
N MET A 66 12.19 -4.81 3.01
CA MET A 66 12.35 -5.33 4.37
C MET A 66 11.55 -6.62 4.62
N LEU A 67 10.48 -6.87 3.85
CA LEU A 67 9.70 -8.12 3.92
C LEU A 67 10.48 -9.33 3.38
N TRP A 68 11.64 -9.16 2.75
CA TRP A 68 12.48 -10.29 2.34
C TRP A 68 12.95 -11.09 3.57
N PHE A 69 13.24 -10.39 4.66
CA PHE A 69 13.71 -10.98 5.91
C PHE A 69 12.58 -11.75 6.61
N LYS A 70 12.79 -13.06 6.81
CA LYS A 70 11.85 -13.92 7.55
C LYS A 70 11.47 -13.33 8.91
N ARG A 71 12.45 -12.75 9.63
CA ARG A 71 12.23 -12.17 10.97
C ARG A 71 11.16 -11.08 10.97
N VAL A 72 11.11 -10.25 9.93
CA VAL A 72 10.14 -9.16 9.78
C VAL A 72 8.75 -9.71 9.41
N ARG A 73 8.69 -10.73 8.54
CA ARG A 73 7.42 -11.36 8.11
C ARG A 73 6.69 -12.14 9.19
N TYR A 74 7.39 -12.66 10.20
CA TYR A 74 6.75 -13.37 11.30
C TYR A 74 6.36 -12.46 12.47
N SER A 75 6.80 -11.19 12.48
CA SER A 75 6.43 -10.23 13.53
C SER A 75 5.21 -9.40 13.14
N ILE A 76 4.09 -9.63 13.84
CA ILE A 76 2.83 -8.86 13.68
C ILE A 76 3.05 -7.34 13.84
N PRO A 77 3.81 -6.84 14.85
CA PRO A 77 4.02 -5.41 15.01
C PRO A 77 4.75 -4.77 13.82
N ALA A 78 5.73 -5.48 13.24
CA ALA A 78 6.45 -4.98 12.08
C ALA A 78 5.58 -4.98 10.83
N LEU A 79 4.78 -6.02 10.61
CA LEU A 79 3.83 -6.07 9.50
C LEU A 79 2.80 -4.93 9.59
N PHE A 80 2.32 -4.61 10.79
CA PHE A 80 1.40 -3.50 11.01
C PHE A 80 2.06 -2.16 10.67
N ALA A 81 3.26 -1.88 11.20
CA ALA A 81 4.00 -0.66 10.89
C ALA A 81 4.29 -0.53 9.38
N ILE A 82 4.73 -1.62 8.74
CA ILE A 82 4.99 -1.67 7.28
C ILE A 82 3.72 -1.36 6.49
N SER A 83 2.56 -1.90 6.89
CA SER A 83 1.30 -1.63 6.19
C SER A 83 0.90 -0.15 6.23
N ILE A 84 1.17 0.56 7.32
CA ILE A 84 0.93 2.00 7.44
C ILE A 84 1.83 2.77 6.47
N PHE A 85 3.13 2.47 6.47
CA PHE A 85 4.07 3.12 5.56
C PHE A 85 3.72 2.89 4.09
N ILE A 86 3.33 1.67 3.71
CA ILE A 86 2.92 1.37 2.34
C ILE A 86 1.66 2.17 1.96
N ASN A 87 0.65 2.25 2.82
CA ASN A 87 -0.54 3.05 2.52
C ASN A 87 -0.21 4.54 2.35
N ILE A 88 0.64 5.09 3.21
CA ILE A 88 1.13 6.47 3.09
C ILE A 88 1.89 6.64 1.77
N GLY A 89 2.80 5.72 1.45
CA GLY A 89 3.59 5.74 0.22
C GLY A 89 2.73 5.67 -1.04
N MET A 90 1.72 4.79 -1.09
CA MET A 90 0.78 4.68 -2.21
C MET A 90 -0.08 5.94 -2.38
N TRP A 91 -0.46 6.60 -1.28
CA TRP A 91 -1.15 7.89 -1.37
C TRP A 91 -0.23 8.97 -1.96
N PHE A 92 1.02 9.04 -1.48
CA PHE A 92 2.02 9.96 -2.04
C PHE A 92 2.38 9.65 -3.49
N GLU A 93 2.35 8.39 -3.92
CA GLU A 93 2.50 8.03 -5.34
C GLU A 93 1.47 8.75 -6.20
N ARG A 94 0.18 8.69 -5.81
CA ARG A 94 -0.89 9.35 -6.54
C ARG A 94 -0.76 10.87 -6.49
N PHE A 95 -0.40 11.42 -5.34
CA PHE A 95 -0.12 12.85 -5.21
C PHE A 95 1.02 13.29 -6.14
N VAL A 96 2.14 12.57 -6.16
CA VAL A 96 3.30 12.90 -6.98
C VAL A 96 2.96 12.80 -8.46
N ILE A 97 2.36 11.70 -8.93
CA ILE A 97 2.00 11.53 -10.34
C ILE A 97 1.09 12.66 -10.84
N ILE A 98 0.12 13.10 -10.03
CA ILE A 98 -0.84 14.13 -10.46
C ILE A 98 -0.24 15.53 -10.27
N VAL A 99 0.14 15.90 -9.06
CA VAL A 99 0.49 17.28 -8.71
C VAL A 99 1.80 17.70 -9.34
N THR A 100 2.83 16.84 -9.35
CA THR A 100 4.13 17.23 -9.92
C THR A 100 4.06 17.39 -11.42
N SER A 101 3.29 16.53 -12.10
CA SER A 101 3.07 16.61 -13.55
C SER A 101 2.29 17.86 -13.97
N LEU A 102 1.28 18.28 -13.20
CA LEU A 102 0.52 19.51 -13.47
C LEU A 102 1.25 20.79 -13.05
N SER A 103 2.15 20.71 -12.06
CA SER A 103 2.83 21.91 -11.54
C SER A 103 3.88 22.49 -12.49
N HIS A 104 4.42 21.66 -13.39
CA HIS A 104 5.44 22.02 -14.38
C HIS A 104 5.07 21.40 -15.72
N GLU A 105 4.18 22.07 -16.44
CA GLU A 105 3.79 21.70 -17.80
C GLU A 105 4.70 22.37 -18.84
N TYR A 106 4.48 22.05 -20.12
CA TYR A 106 5.23 22.57 -21.26
C TYR A 106 5.24 24.11 -21.34
N GLU A 107 4.18 24.78 -20.88
CA GLU A 107 4.05 26.24 -20.94
C GLU A 107 4.47 26.89 -19.60
N PRO A 108 5.56 27.69 -19.56
CA PRO A 108 6.07 28.27 -18.31
C PRO A 108 5.11 29.22 -17.58
N PHE A 109 4.17 29.85 -18.29
CA PHE A 109 3.19 30.76 -17.67
C PHE A 109 2.17 30.02 -16.79
N ALA A 110 1.92 28.73 -17.04
CA ALA A 110 0.94 27.93 -16.31
C ALA A 110 1.48 27.29 -15.03
N TRP A 111 2.77 27.51 -14.70
CA TRP A 111 3.39 26.90 -13.53
C TRP A 111 2.78 27.40 -12.23
N GLY A 112 2.36 26.46 -11.39
CA GLY A 112 1.65 26.74 -10.15
C GLY A 112 2.05 25.81 -9.02
N VAL A 113 1.91 26.29 -7.79
CA VAL A 113 2.12 25.49 -6.58
C VAL A 113 0.77 25.17 -5.97
N TYR A 114 0.38 23.90 -6.04
CA TYR A 114 -0.76 23.36 -5.31
C TYR A 114 -0.49 23.38 -3.80
N ARG A 115 -1.39 24.02 -3.05
CA ARG A 115 -1.43 24.01 -1.59
C ARG A 115 -2.82 23.54 -1.16
N PRO A 116 -2.92 22.38 -0.49
CA PRO A 116 -4.21 21.86 -0.08
C PRO A 116 -4.89 22.82 0.89
N SER A 117 -6.14 23.13 0.61
CA SER A 117 -7.02 23.94 1.43
C SER A 117 -7.62 23.11 2.57
N LEU A 118 -8.05 23.80 3.63
CA LEU A 118 -8.69 23.17 4.79
C LEU A 118 -9.92 22.31 4.41
N PRO A 119 -10.82 22.75 3.51
CA PRO A 119 -11.94 21.92 3.07
C PRO A 119 -11.52 20.63 2.36
N GLU A 120 -10.49 20.67 1.51
CA GLU A 120 -9.97 19.49 0.82
C GLU A 120 -9.42 18.46 1.82
N MET A 121 -8.64 18.90 2.82
CA MET A 121 -8.17 18.03 3.89
C MET A 121 -9.33 17.47 4.73
N GLY A 122 -10.36 18.27 4.96
CA GLY A 122 -11.59 17.85 5.65
C GLY A 122 -12.33 16.74 4.90
N ILE A 123 -12.39 16.81 3.56
CA ILE A 123 -12.99 15.77 2.72
C ILE A 123 -12.16 14.48 2.81
N VAL A 124 -10.83 14.56 2.75
CA VAL A 124 -9.96 13.38 2.89
C VAL A 124 -10.19 12.71 4.25
N LEU A 125 -10.17 13.47 5.34
CA LEU A 125 -10.41 12.93 6.68
C LEU A 125 -11.84 12.38 6.83
N GLY A 126 -12.83 13.08 6.27
CA GLY A 126 -14.23 12.66 6.22
C GLY A 126 -14.40 11.33 5.49
N SER A 127 -13.64 11.08 4.42
CA SER A 127 -13.69 9.81 3.67
C SER A 127 -13.25 8.61 4.53
N PHE A 128 -12.23 8.78 5.38
CA PHE A 128 -11.80 7.74 6.32
C PHE A 128 -12.86 7.48 7.39
N ALA A 129 -13.46 8.54 7.95
CA ALA A 129 -14.53 8.41 8.94
C ALA A 129 -15.77 7.74 8.34
N TRP A 130 -16.14 8.11 7.11
CA TRP A 130 -17.26 7.54 6.38
C TRP A 130 -17.03 6.06 6.07
N PHE A 131 -15.86 5.69 5.56
CA PHE A 131 -15.47 4.30 5.36
C PHE A 131 -15.50 3.51 6.67
N GLY A 132 -14.90 4.06 7.74
CA GLY A 132 -14.87 3.42 9.06
C GLY A 132 -16.27 3.20 9.65
N PHE A 133 -17.17 4.18 9.50
CA PHE A 133 -18.56 4.08 9.95
C PHE A 133 -19.28 2.89 9.27
N TRP A 134 -19.22 2.82 7.94
CA TRP A 134 -19.85 1.73 7.17
C TRP A 134 -19.19 0.38 7.39
N PHE A 135 -17.86 0.35 7.51
CA PHE A 135 -17.11 -0.87 7.81
C PHE A 135 -17.48 -1.44 9.18
N LEU A 136 -17.55 -0.60 10.22
CA LEU A 136 -17.97 -1.04 11.56
C LEU A 136 -19.43 -1.52 11.56
N LEU A 137 -20.32 -0.82 10.85
CA LEU A 137 -21.70 -1.25 10.69
C LEU A 137 -21.78 -2.63 10.02
N PHE A 138 -21.02 -2.84 8.93
CA PHE A 138 -20.94 -4.12 8.22
C PHE A 138 -20.46 -5.25 9.14
N THR A 139 -19.36 -5.04 9.88
CA THR A 139 -18.83 -6.06 10.81
C THR A 139 -19.76 -6.42 11.96
N ARG A 140 -20.69 -5.52 12.32
CA ARG A 140 -21.70 -5.76 13.35
C ARG A 140 -22.94 -6.47 12.81
N LEU A 141 -23.36 -6.16 11.58
CA LEU A 141 -24.59 -6.71 10.99
C LEU A 141 -24.37 -8.05 10.28
N LEU A 142 -23.19 -8.27 9.70
CA LEU A 142 -22.88 -9.45 8.89
C LEU A 142 -21.62 -10.16 9.43
N PRO A 143 -21.56 -11.50 9.37
CA PRO A 143 -20.37 -12.24 9.76
C PRO A 143 -19.21 -11.89 8.80
N PRO A 144 -18.08 -11.37 9.31
CA PRO A 144 -16.97 -10.90 8.46
C PRO A 144 -16.16 -12.04 7.82
N VAL A 145 -16.45 -13.29 8.18
CA VAL A 145 -15.75 -14.48 7.68
C VAL A 145 -16.77 -15.41 7.04
N ALA A 146 -16.45 -15.93 5.85
CA ALA A 146 -17.28 -16.90 5.14
C ALA A 146 -17.27 -18.26 5.86
N ILE A 147 -18.27 -18.50 6.72
CA ILE A 147 -18.37 -19.71 7.55
C ILE A 147 -18.55 -20.98 6.70
N ALA A 148 -19.19 -20.88 5.52
CA ALA A 148 -19.40 -22.01 4.62
C ALA A 148 -18.06 -22.59 4.12
N GLU A 149 -17.22 -21.74 3.53
CA GLU A 149 -15.87 -22.10 3.06
C GLU A 149 -14.99 -22.64 4.19
N LEU A 150 -15.09 -22.05 5.38
CA LEU A 150 -14.28 -22.47 6.52
C LEU A 150 -14.63 -23.88 7.00
N LYS A 151 -15.90 -24.30 6.87
CA LYS A 151 -16.35 -25.64 7.23
C LYS A 151 -15.89 -26.72 6.25
N GLU A 152 -15.64 -26.38 4.99
CA GLU A 152 -15.13 -27.33 3.99
C GLU A 152 -13.65 -27.63 4.16
N VAL A 153 -12.86 -26.63 4.58
CA VAL A 153 -11.40 -26.76 4.77
C VAL A 153 -11.05 -27.38 6.14
N LEU A 154 -11.95 -27.29 7.12
CA LEU A 154 -11.72 -27.87 8.45
C LEU A 154 -11.92 -29.39 8.43
N PRO A 155 -11.00 -30.18 9.02
CA PRO A 155 -11.16 -31.62 9.08
C PRO A 155 -12.45 -31.98 9.85
N PRO A 156 -13.23 -32.97 9.38
CA PRO A 156 -14.45 -33.38 10.04
C PRO A 156 -14.13 -33.80 11.48
N LYS A 157 -14.92 -33.28 12.42
CA LYS A 157 -14.74 -33.55 13.85
C LYS A 157 -14.94 -35.05 14.11
N VAL A 158 -13.86 -35.82 14.15
CA VAL A 158 -13.91 -37.25 14.42
C VAL A 158 -14.42 -37.45 15.84
N ARG A 159 -15.65 -37.95 15.98
CA ARG A 159 -16.20 -38.36 17.27
C ARG A 159 -15.39 -39.56 17.74
N ARG A 160 -14.51 -39.36 18.73
CA ARG A 160 -13.80 -40.47 19.38
C ARG A 160 -14.86 -41.33 20.07
N MET A 161 -15.22 -42.45 19.46
CA MET A 161 -16.14 -43.42 20.05
C MET A 161 -15.38 -44.05 21.22
N LYS A 162 -15.80 -43.76 22.45
CA LYS A 162 -15.27 -44.38 23.64
C LYS A 162 -15.67 -45.87 23.55
N SER A 163 -14.68 -46.75 23.46
CA SER A 163 -14.91 -48.19 23.55
C SER A 163 -15.27 -48.53 24.99
N ASP A 164 -16.54 -48.34 25.34
CA ASP A 164 -17.11 -48.92 26.56
C ASP A 164 -17.40 -50.40 26.26
N SER A 165 -16.34 -51.23 26.28
CA SER A 165 -16.46 -52.69 26.28
C SER A 165 -15.15 -53.33 26.73
N ALA A 166 -14.92 -53.37 28.05
CA ALA A 166 -14.19 -54.44 28.74
C ALA A 166 -14.25 -54.21 30.26
N GLU A 167 -15.32 -54.67 30.91
CA GLU A 167 -15.34 -55.18 32.29
C GLU A 167 -16.76 -55.70 32.54
N ALA A 168 -16.96 -56.95 32.14
CA ALA A 168 -18.05 -57.82 32.56
C ALA A 168 -17.49 -58.81 33.60
#